data_AF-A0A960C3M7-F1
#
_entry.id   AF-A0A960C3M7-F1
#
_cell.length_a   1.000
_cell.length_b   1.000
_cell.length_c   1.000
_cell.angle_alpha   90.00
_cell.angle_beta   90.00
_cell.angle_gamma   90.00
#
_symmetry.space_group_name_H-M   'P 1'
#
loop_
_entity.id
_entity.type
_entity.pdbx_description
1 polymer ?
#
loop_
_entity_poly.entity_id
_entity_poly.type
_entity_poly.pdbx_seq_one_letter_code
_entity_poly.pdbx_strand_id
1 'polypeptide(L)'
;MRDFLCPNCGQHLAFENSVCLSCDSPVGFSLPDMAFLVIERDDGGSRPGFVSGDDYQLCANLHLAGCNWLVGVQPVRQMCTSCALTRTRPADQDTAGLAAFAEAEQAKRRLITELHELGLPIAGRDRDPVYGLAFDLLSSATEKVFTGHDDGLVTLDLAEGDDVHREQLRVEMDEPYRTLLGHFRHE
;
A
#
# COMPACT_ATOMS: atom_id res chain seq x y z
N MET A 1 -4.48 -2.91 -16.53
CA MET A 1 -5.36 -2.64 -15.38
C MET A 1 -6.06 -3.94 -15.08
N ARG A 2 -5.81 -4.54 -13.91
CA ARG A 2 -6.44 -5.79 -13.50
C ARG A 2 -7.81 -5.46 -12.93
N ASP A 3 -8.83 -6.18 -13.39
CA ASP A 3 -10.17 -6.08 -12.83
C ASP A 3 -10.26 -6.91 -11.56
N PHE A 4 -10.73 -6.29 -10.49
CA PHE A 4 -11.00 -6.95 -9.23
C PHE A 4 -12.50 -7.07 -9.03
N LEU A 5 -12.96 -8.27 -8.70
CA LEU A 5 -14.38 -8.57 -8.48
C LEU A 5 -14.59 -9.00 -7.03
N CYS A 6 -15.74 -8.62 -6.46
CA CYS A 6 -16.18 -9.12 -5.17
C CYS A 6 -16.56 -10.61 -5.30
N PRO A 7 -15.91 -11.52 -4.54
CA PRO A 7 -16.22 -12.94 -4.59
C PRO A 7 -17.66 -13.31 -4.21
N ASN A 8 -18.34 -12.45 -3.44
CA ASN A 8 -19.71 -12.70 -2.98
C ASN A 8 -20.79 -12.31 -4.01
N CYS A 9 -20.66 -11.15 -4.66
CA CYS A 9 -21.71 -10.61 -5.54
C CYS A 9 -21.26 -10.27 -6.97
N GLY A 10 -19.97 -10.37 -7.29
CA GLY A 10 -19.43 -10.07 -8.61
C GLY A 10 -19.24 -8.58 -8.93
N GLN A 11 -19.51 -7.68 -7.99
CA GLN A 11 -19.29 -6.23 -8.17
C GLN A 11 -17.82 -5.91 -8.41
N HIS A 12 -17.53 -4.99 -9.34
CA HIS A 12 -16.17 -4.46 -9.52
C HIS A 12 -15.71 -3.68 -8.29
N LEU A 13 -14.51 -3.98 -7.83
CA LEU A 13 -13.84 -3.35 -6.70
C LEU A 13 -12.68 -2.48 -7.19
N ALA A 14 -12.58 -1.28 -6.64
CA ALA A 14 -11.35 -0.51 -6.67
C ALA A 14 -10.30 -1.19 -5.79
N PHE A 15 -9.01 -1.00 -6.13
CA PHE A 15 -7.89 -1.62 -5.43
C PHE A 15 -7.80 -1.20 -3.95
N GLU A 16 -8.45 -0.11 -3.58
CA GLU A 16 -8.48 0.47 -2.23
C GLU A 16 -9.69 0.06 -1.40
N ASN A 17 -10.66 -0.69 -1.96
CA ASN A 17 -11.84 -1.08 -1.20
C ASN A 17 -11.47 -2.03 -0.04
N SER A 18 -12.04 -1.78 1.14
CA SER A 18 -12.04 -2.71 2.28
C SER A 18 -13.43 -3.32 2.56
N VAL A 19 -14.44 -2.85 1.82
CA VAL A 19 -15.81 -3.33 1.84
C VAL A 19 -16.38 -3.27 0.43
N CYS A 20 -17.20 -4.25 0.07
CA CYS A 20 -17.97 -4.20 -1.17
C CYS A 20 -19.20 -3.30 -0.98
N LEU A 21 -19.29 -2.20 -1.72
CA LEU A 21 -20.39 -1.24 -1.61
C LEU A 21 -21.75 -1.74 -2.16
N SER A 22 -21.79 -2.95 -2.73
CA SER A 22 -23.03 -3.54 -3.26
C SER A 22 -23.65 -4.58 -2.33
N CYS A 23 -22.84 -5.34 -1.58
CA CYS A 23 -23.32 -6.42 -0.71
C CYS A 23 -22.80 -6.32 0.73
N ASP A 24 -22.16 -5.20 1.07
CA ASP A 24 -21.58 -4.86 2.38
C ASP A 24 -20.57 -5.87 2.94
N SER A 25 -20.10 -6.81 2.11
CA SER A 25 -19.14 -7.82 2.52
C SER A 25 -17.78 -7.17 2.78
N PRO A 26 -17.16 -7.39 3.96
CA PRO A 26 -15.81 -6.94 4.21
C PRO A 26 -14.84 -7.71 3.32
N VAL A 27 -13.91 -7.00 2.69
CA VAL A 27 -12.94 -7.59 1.75
C VAL A 27 -11.53 -7.16 2.12
N GLY A 28 -10.58 -8.04 1.84
CA GLY A 28 -9.15 -7.72 1.92
C GLY A 28 -8.41 -8.26 0.71
N PHE A 29 -7.35 -7.56 0.30
CA PHE A 29 -6.50 -7.97 -0.81
C PHE A 29 -5.49 -9.02 -0.36
N SER A 30 -5.42 -10.13 -1.08
CA SER A 30 -4.41 -11.18 -0.93
C SER A 30 -3.39 -11.04 -2.05
N LEU A 31 -2.13 -10.75 -1.71
CA LEU A 31 -1.04 -10.69 -2.68
C LEU A 31 -0.77 -12.08 -3.32
N PRO A 32 -0.72 -13.20 -2.58
CA PRO A 32 -0.53 -14.53 -3.19
C PRO A 32 -1.61 -14.91 -4.20
N ASP A 33 -2.87 -14.59 -3.91
CA ASP A 33 -4.00 -14.88 -4.82
C ASP A 33 -4.18 -13.81 -5.90
N MET A 34 -3.50 -12.67 -5.74
CA MET A 34 -3.69 -11.45 -6.53
C MET A 34 -5.17 -11.10 -6.71
N ALA A 35 -5.93 -11.15 -5.62
CA ALA A 35 -7.39 -11.00 -5.62
C ALA A 35 -7.89 -10.45 -4.29
N PHE A 36 -9.12 -9.91 -4.29
CA PHE A 36 -9.84 -9.66 -3.04
C PHE A 36 -10.48 -10.94 -2.55
N LEU A 37 -10.40 -11.17 -1.24
CA LEU A 37 -11.11 -12.23 -0.54
C LEU A 37 -12.10 -11.60 0.44
N VAL A 38 -13.25 -12.22 0.60
CA VAL A 38 -14.25 -11.82 1.59
C VAL A 38 -13.87 -12.39 2.95
N ILE A 39 -13.94 -11.57 3.99
CA ILE A 39 -13.67 -11.99 5.37
C ILE A 39 -14.99 -12.41 6.02
N GLU A 40 -15.20 -13.71 6.20
CA GLU A 40 -16.39 -14.25 6.86
C GLU A 40 -16.14 -14.49 8.34
N ARG A 41 -17.13 -14.20 9.18
CA ARG A 41 -17.06 -14.43 10.64
C ARG A 41 -17.54 -15.82 11.07
N ASP A 42 -18.26 -16.52 10.20
CA ASP A 42 -18.77 -17.86 10.47
C ASP A 42 -17.91 -18.90 9.75
N ASP A 43 -17.83 -20.10 10.33
CA ASP A 43 -16.91 -21.19 9.98
C ASP A 43 -17.12 -21.85 8.60
N GLY A 44 -17.85 -21.18 7.70
CA GLY A 44 -18.51 -21.69 6.50
C GLY A 44 -17.59 -22.23 5.41
N GLY A 45 -16.69 -23.15 5.77
CA GLY A 45 -15.75 -23.83 4.91
C GLY A 45 -14.74 -22.92 4.22
N SER A 46 -13.64 -23.51 3.76
CA SER A 46 -12.78 -22.86 2.77
C SER A 46 -13.53 -22.85 1.42
N ARG A 47 -14.35 -21.83 1.22
CA ARG A 47 -15.02 -21.56 -0.07
C ARG A 47 -14.12 -20.63 -0.90
N PRO A 48 -13.99 -20.84 -2.23
CA PRO A 48 -13.11 -20.01 -3.06
C PRO A 48 -13.45 -18.53 -2.99
N GLY A 49 -12.47 -17.68 -2.71
CA GLY A 49 -12.65 -16.24 -2.59
C GLY A 49 -13.05 -15.76 -1.18
N PHE A 50 -13.01 -16.64 -0.18
CA PHE A 50 -13.36 -16.30 1.20
C PHE A 50 -12.29 -16.80 2.16
N VAL A 51 -12.14 -16.08 3.27
CA VAL A 51 -11.24 -16.41 4.36
C VAL A 51 -11.97 -16.25 5.69
N SER A 52 -11.62 -17.09 6.66
CA SER A 52 -12.10 -16.96 8.03
C SER A 52 -11.51 -15.72 8.68
N GLY A 53 -12.35 -14.94 9.36
CA GLY A 53 -11.95 -13.82 10.21
C GLY A 53 -11.17 -14.23 11.46
N ASP A 54 -11.17 -15.52 11.80
CA ASP A 54 -10.33 -16.07 12.88
C ASP A 54 -8.89 -16.34 12.41
N ASP A 55 -8.70 -16.60 11.11
CA ASP A 55 -7.40 -16.90 10.51
C ASP A 55 -6.77 -15.67 9.84
N TYR A 56 -7.59 -14.76 9.32
CA TYR A 56 -7.15 -13.58 8.57
C TYR A 56 -7.80 -12.29 9.07
N GLN A 57 -7.01 -11.24 9.06
CA GLN A 57 -7.44 -9.87 9.38
C GLN A 57 -6.75 -8.87 8.45
N LEU A 58 -7.20 -7.61 8.48
CA LEU A 58 -6.52 -6.54 7.74
C LEU A 58 -5.22 -6.10 8.43
N CYS A 59 -4.28 -5.62 7.63
CA CYS A 59 -2.96 -5.11 8.03
C CYS A 59 -3.02 -4.15 9.23
N ALA A 60 -1.96 -4.16 10.06
CA ALA A 60 -1.79 -3.23 11.18
C ALA A 60 -1.92 -1.75 10.77
N ASN A 61 -1.52 -1.40 9.55
CA ASN A 61 -1.63 -0.04 9.00
C ASN A 61 -2.99 0.26 8.35
N LEU A 62 -4.05 -0.48 8.68
CA LEU A 62 -5.41 -0.23 8.17
C LEU A 62 -5.84 1.23 8.37
N HIS A 63 -5.72 1.74 9.60
CA HIS A 63 -6.21 3.08 9.93
C HIS A 63 -5.22 4.18 9.56
N LEU A 64 -3.91 3.90 9.69
CA LEU A 64 -2.87 4.89 9.44
C LEU A 64 -2.59 5.09 7.94
N ALA A 65 -2.59 4.01 7.15
CA ALA A 65 -2.21 4.03 5.74
C ALA A 65 -3.34 3.62 4.78
N GLY A 66 -4.57 3.50 5.29
CA GLY A 66 -5.71 2.99 4.52
C GLY A 66 -5.46 1.58 3.97
N CYS A 67 -4.64 0.76 4.64
CA CYS A 67 -4.21 -0.51 4.09
C CYS A 67 -5.33 -1.56 4.17
N ASN A 68 -5.69 -2.14 3.03
CA ASN A 68 -6.72 -3.17 2.90
C ASN A 68 -6.16 -4.57 2.62
N TRP A 69 -4.87 -4.82 2.85
CA TRP A 69 -4.25 -6.12 2.60
C TRP A 69 -4.46 -7.08 3.76
N LEU A 70 -4.64 -8.36 3.44
CA LEU A 70 -4.81 -9.44 4.41
C LEU A 70 -3.47 -9.83 5.03
N VAL A 71 -3.53 -10.15 6.32
CA VAL A 71 -2.46 -10.76 7.10
C VAL A 71 -3.05 -11.87 7.97
N GLY A 72 -2.25 -12.87 8.30
CA GLY A 72 -2.66 -13.90 9.25
C GLY A 72 -2.92 -13.31 10.64
N VAL A 73 -3.89 -13.87 11.35
CA VAL A 73 -4.14 -13.55 12.76
C VAL A 73 -2.95 -14.05 13.61
N GLN A 74 -2.47 -13.17 14.48
CA GLN A 74 -1.34 -13.37 15.38
C GLN A 74 -1.63 -12.59 16.68
N PRO A 75 -0.96 -12.89 17.81
CA PRO A 75 -1.16 -12.18 19.07
C PRO A 75 -0.96 -10.66 18.96
N VAL A 76 -0.03 -10.24 18.09
CA VAL A 76 0.16 -8.86 17.68
C VAL A 76 -0.18 -8.75 16.19
N ARG A 77 -1.03 -7.79 15.82
CA ARG A 77 -1.41 -7.57 14.42
C ARG A 77 -0.17 -7.20 13.60
N GLN A 78 0.05 -7.93 12.51
CA GLN A 78 1.23 -7.79 11.66
C GLN A 78 1.01 -6.77 10.55
N MET A 79 2.12 -6.25 10.00
CA MET A 79 2.11 -5.51 8.75
C MET A 79 2.07 -6.46 7.56
N CYS A 80 1.39 -6.08 6.48
CA CYS A 80 1.41 -6.83 5.22
C CYS A 80 2.75 -6.67 4.50
N THR A 81 3.00 -7.49 3.48
CA THR A 81 4.24 -7.46 2.69
C THR A 81 4.61 -6.07 2.18
N SER A 82 3.63 -5.25 1.78
CA SER A 82 3.92 -3.88 1.33
C SER A 82 4.26 -2.94 2.49
N CYS A 83 3.43 -2.87 3.53
CA CYS A 83 3.65 -1.96 4.65
C CYS A 83 4.90 -2.30 5.47
N ALA A 84 5.28 -3.58 5.56
CA ALA A 84 6.49 -4.01 6.24
C ALA A 84 7.79 -3.51 5.58
N LEU A 85 7.74 -3.12 4.30
CA LEU A 85 8.89 -2.55 3.59
C LEU A 85 9.12 -1.08 3.94
N THR A 86 8.18 -0.39 4.60
CA THR A 86 8.44 0.97 5.09
C THR A 86 9.25 0.91 6.36
N ARG A 87 10.48 1.41 6.26
CA ARG A 87 11.39 1.53 7.39
C ARG A 87 11.08 2.77 8.22
N THR A 88 10.82 3.89 7.54
CA THR A 88 10.60 5.19 8.20
C THR A 88 9.38 5.88 7.63
N ARG A 89 8.56 6.47 8.53
CA ARG A 89 7.39 7.28 8.21
C ARG A 89 7.46 8.62 8.96
N PRO A 90 6.59 9.61 8.66
CA PRO A 90 6.52 10.84 9.43
C PRO A 90 6.10 10.58 10.88
N ALA A 91 6.48 11.49 11.76
CA ALA A 91 6.18 11.42 13.19
C ALA A 91 4.68 11.67 13.47
N ASP A 92 4.17 11.19 14.61
CA ASP A 92 2.73 11.22 14.91
C ASP A 92 2.13 12.63 15.03
N GLN A 93 2.96 13.62 15.34
CA GLN A 93 2.55 15.03 15.39
C GLN A 93 2.45 15.70 14.00
N ASP A 94 3.04 15.12 12.97
CA ASP A 94 2.99 15.65 11.60
C ASP A 94 1.76 15.11 10.86
N THR A 95 0.60 15.68 11.18
CA THR A 95 -0.67 15.21 10.60
C THR A 95 -0.74 15.35 9.07
N ALA A 96 -0.06 16.35 8.50
CA ALA A 96 0.01 16.54 7.05
C ALA A 96 0.88 15.46 6.41
N GLY A 97 2.06 15.19 6.97
CA GLY A 97 2.93 14.09 6.57
C GLY A 97 2.24 12.73 6.68
N LEU A 98 1.42 12.50 7.71
CA LEU A 98 0.66 11.25 7.84
C LEU A 98 -0.45 11.09 6.80
N ALA A 99 -1.09 12.19 6.38
CA ALA A 99 -2.06 12.14 5.28
C ALA A 99 -1.35 11.76 3.97
N ALA A 100 -0.24 12.44 3.64
CA ALA A 100 0.57 12.11 2.46
C ALA A 100 1.17 10.70 2.53
N PHE A 101 1.52 10.21 3.73
CA PHE A 101 1.98 8.85 3.96
C PHE A 101 0.94 7.81 3.55
N ALA A 102 -0.35 8.04 3.85
CA ALA A 102 -1.41 7.13 3.44
C ALA A 102 -1.54 7.04 1.91
N GLU A 103 -1.42 8.18 1.21
CA GLU A 103 -1.42 8.23 -0.26
C GLU A 103 -0.18 7.53 -0.86
N ALA A 104 1.00 7.76 -0.29
CA ALA A 104 2.22 7.10 -0.71
C ALA A 104 2.16 5.59 -0.49
N GLU A 105 1.64 5.11 0.64
CA GLU A 105 1.43 3.70 0.90
C GLU A 105 0.42 3.07 -0.08
N GLN A 106 -0.62 3.80 -0.49
CA GLN A 106 -1.54 3.35 -1.54
C GLN A 106 -0.83 3.18 -2.88
N ALA A 107 -0.02 4.15 -3.29
CA ALA A 107 0.78 4.07 -4.51
C ALA A 107 1.82 2.93 -4.44
N LYS A 108 2.50 2.79 -3.29
CA LYS A 108 3.46 1.71 -3.05
C LYS A 108 2.81 0.34 -3.15
N ARG A 109 1.60 0.13 -2.61
CA ARG A 109 0.87 -1.15 -2.77
C ARG A 109 0.64 -1.51 -4.23
N ARG A 110 0.40 -0.52 -5.10
CA ARG A 110 0.30 -0.73 -6.55
C ARG A 110 1.65 -1.15 -7.14
N LEU A 111 2.75 -0.48 -6.77
CA LEU A 111 4.10 -0.91 -7.16
C LEU A 111 4.37 -2.36 -6.74
N ILE A 112 4.16 -2.71 -5.47
CA ILE A 112 4.42 -4.07 -4.95
C ILE A 112 3.60 -5.12 -5.70
N THR A 113 2.35 -4.79 -6.07
CA THR A 113 1.49 -5.67 -6.87
C THR A 113 2.06 -5.89 -8.28
N GLU A 114 2.57 -4.82 -8.92
CA GLU A 114 3.21 -4.90 -10.23
C GLU A 114 4.52 -5.69 -10.19
N LEU A 115 5.37 -5.46 -9.19
CA LEU A 115 6.60 -6.24 -8.99
C LEU A 115 6.27 -7.74 -8.81
N HIS A 116 5.23 -8.05 -8.05
CA HIS A 116 4.79 -9.42 -7.83
C HIS A 116 4.27 -10.07 -9.12
N GLU A 117 3.46 -9.35 -9.91
CA GLU A 117 2.94 -9.81 -11.19
C GLU A 117 4.06 -10.06 -12.23
N LEU A 118 5.12 -9.24 -12.19
CA LEU A 118 6.31 -9.39 -13.02
C LEU A 118 7.27 -10.50 -12.52
N GLY A 119 7.00 -11.09 -11.35
CA GLY A 119 7.88 -12.09 -10.74
C GLY A 119 9.22 -11.53 -10.24
N LEU A 120 9.29 -10.22 -10.00
CA LEU A 120 10.49 -9.57 -9.47
C LEU A 120 10.62 -9.84 -7.95
N PRO A 121 11.86 -9.93 -7.43
CA PRO A 121 12.07 -10.23 -6.02
C PRO A 121 11.61 -9.08 -5.12
N ILE A 122 10.80 -9.41 -4.12
CA ILE A 122 10.34 -8.48 -3.07
C ILE A 122 10.87 -9.01 -1.74
N ALA A 123 12.16 -8.79 -1.49
CA ALA A 123 12.83 -9.16 -0.24
C ALA A 123 13.13 -7.90 0.56
N GLY A 124 12.60 -7.81 1.78
CA GLY A 124 12.86 -6.70 2.68
C GLY A 124 14.24 -6.76 3.34
N ARG A 125 14.62 -5.67 4.00
CA ARG A 125 15.88 -5.60 4.76
C ARG A 125 15.93 -6.48 6.02
N ASP A 126 14.80 -7.08 6.40
CA ASP A 126 14.76 -8.16 7.39
C ASP A 126 15.44 -9.45 6.90
N ARG A 127 15.46 -9.68 5.58
CA ARG A 127 16.07 -10.85 4.93
C ARG A 127 17.40 -10.53 4.27
N ASP A 128 17.50 -9.37 3.63
CA ASP A 128 18.73 -8.86 3.02
C ASP A 128 19.05 -7.47 3.58
N PRO A 129 19.84 -7.37 4.67
CA PRO A 129 20.09 -6.10 5.34
C PRO A 129 20.76 -5.03 4.47
N VAL A 130 21.47 -5.44 3.41
CA VAL A 130 22.26 -4.55 2.56
C VAL A 130 21.47 -4.12 1.34
N TYR A 131 20.94 -5.07 0.57
CA TYR A 131 20.29 -4.83 -0.73
C TYR A 131 18.78 -5.06 -0.73
N GLY A 132 18.20 -5.41 0.42
CA GLY A 132 16.76 -5.59 0.55
C GLY A 132 15.99 -4.30 0.25
N LEU A 133 14.84 -4.48 -0.40
CA LEU A 133 13.92 -3.40 -0.72
C LEU A 133 13.39 -2.77 0.58
N ALA A 134 13.51 -1.45 0.69
CA ALA A 134 12.95 -0.69 1.79
C ALA A 134 12.54 0.70 1.32
N PHE A 135 11.62 1.32 2.07
CA PHE A 135 11.11 2.65 1.79
C PHE A 135 11.26 3.56 3.00
N ASP A 136 11.86 4.72 2.79
CA ASP A 136 11.81 5.86 3.71
C ASP A 136 10.83 6.88 3.14
N LEU A 137 9.65 6.96 3.76
CA LEU A 137 8.60 7.89 3.38
C LEU A 137 8.64 9.05 4.39
N LEU A 138 9.42 10.08 4.08
CA LEU A 138 9.76 11.15 5.02
C LEU A 138 9.03 12.44 4.68
N SER A 139 8.96 13.37 5.63
CA SER A 139 8.32 14.68 5.42
C SER A 139 9.38 15.76 5.61
N SER A 140 9.62 16.58 4.58
CA SER A 140 10.58 17.67 4.69
C SER A 140 10.07 18.91 5.45
N ALA A 141 8.92 18.80 6.11
CA ALA A 141 8.32 19.88 6.89
C ALA A 141 9.23 20.43 8.01
N THR A 142 10.14 19.60 8.54
CA THR A 142 11.05 20.00 9.62
C THR A 142 12.54 19.78 9.32
N GLU A 143 12.87 18.98 8.31
CA GLU A 143 14.23 18.67 7.91
C GLU A 143 14.33 18.49 6.40
N LYS A 144 15.50 18.69 5.81
CA LYS A 144 15.65 18.53 4.37
C LYS A 144 15.69 17.04 4.01
N VAL A 145 14.73 16.60 3.18
CA VAL A 145 14.70 15.25 2.61
C VAL A 145 15.13 15.33 1.14
N PHE A 146 15.88 14.34 0.68
CA PHE A 146 16.18 14.17 -0.74
C PHE A 146 15.52 12.89 -1.24
N THR A 147 14.66 13.03 -2.25
CA THR A 147 14.08 11.90 -2.98
C THR A 147 15.17 11.21 -3.80
N GLY A 148 15.17 9.87 -3.83
CA GLY A 148 16.12 9.07 -4.60
C GLY A 148 16.12 7.60 -4.17
N HIS A 149 17.00 6.80 -4.76
CA HIS A 149 17.25 5.41 -4.36
C HIS A 149 18.74 5.12 -4.16
N ASP A 150 19.05 4.19 -3.25
CA ASP A 150 20.41 3.69 -3.02
C ASP A 150 20.37 2.25 -2.48
N ASP A 151 21.00 1.30 -3.18
CA ASP A 151 21.08 -0.12 -2.80
C ASP A 151 19.76 -0.71 -2.27
N GLY A 152 18.67 -0.50 -3.02
CA GLY A 152 17.33 -1.01 -2.68
C GLY A 152 16.56 -0.21 -1.62
N LEU A 153 17.14 0.86 -1.06
CA LEU A 153 16.41 1.83 -0.26
C LEU A 153 15.87 2.94 -1.17
N VAL A 154 14.55 3.05 -1.28
CA VAL A 154 13.87 4.17 -1.95
C VAL A 154 13.48 5.19 -0.89
N THR A 155 13.89 6.44 -1.06
CA THR A 155 13.54 7.57 -0.19
C THR A 155 12.64 8.52 -0.96
N LEU A 156 11.51 8.89 -0.38
CA LEU A 156 10.59 9.87 -0.94
C LEU A 156 10.32 10.97 0.07
N ASP A 157 10.40 12.22 -0.40
CA ASP A 157 9.84 13.36 0.32
C ASP A 157 8.33 13.47 0.05
N LEU A 158 7.54 13.21 1.09
CA LEU A 158 6.09 13.28 1.05
C LEU A 158 5.58 14.72 0.94
N ALA A 159 6.36 15.71 1.38
CA ALA A 159 5.99 17.12 1.26
C ALA A 159 6.14 17.64 -0.19
N GLU A 160 7.05 17.07 -0.99
CA GLU A 160 7.12 17.32 -2.44
C GLU A 160 5.83 16.83 -3.15
N GLY A 161 5.13 15.89 -2.51
CA GLY A 161 3.86 15.34 -2.93
C GLY A 161 2.62 16.06 -2.39
N ASP A 162 2.71 17.12 -1.62
CA ASP A 162 1.54 17.88 -1.17
C ASP A 162 1.74 19.33 -1.57
N ASP A 163 1.21 19.70 -2.74
CA ASP A 163 1.22 21.11 -3.05
C ASP A 163 0.15 21.52 -4.04
N VAL A 164 -0.53 22.58 -3.66
CA VAL A 164 -1.17 23.52 -4.57
C VAL A 164 -0.15 24.02 -5.61
N HIS A 165 1.18 23.93 -5.35
CA HIS A 165 2.22 24.04 -6.39
C HIS A 165 2.22 22.94 -7.45
N ARG A 166 1.79 21.70 -7.16
CA ARG A 166 1.80 20.62 -8.15
C ARG A 166 0.80 20.90 -9.27
N GLU A 167 -0.36 21.49 -8.97
CA GLU A 167 -1.30 21.91 -10.01
C GLU A 167 -0.81 23.13 -10.79
N GLN A 168 -0.15 24.08 -10.14
CA GLN A 168 0.43 25.24 -10.84
C GLN A 168 1.59 24.83 -11.76
N LEU A 169 2.50 23.96 -11.30
CA LEU A 169 3.59 23.40 -12.11
C LEU A 169 3.11 22.40 -13.17
N ARG A 170 2.05 21.62 -12.91
CA ARG A 170 1.44 20.72 -13.93
C ARG A 170 0.84 21.51 -15.09
N VAL A 171 0.26 22.68 -14.82
CA VAL A 171 -0.30 23.58 -15.85
C VAL A 171 0.80 24.36 -16.56
N GLU A 172 1.89 24.73 -15.88
CA GLU A 172 3.00 25.49 -16.49
C GLU A 172 4.01 24.64 -17.28
N MET A 173 4.18 23.35 -16.96
CA MET A 173 5.27 22.52 -17.52
C MET A 173 4.85 21.42 -18.51
N ASP A 174 3.55 21.25 -18.80
CA ASP A 174 3.01 20.25 -19.75
C ASP A 174 3.60 18.82 -19.55
N GLU A 175 3.93 18.47 -18.31
CA GLU A 175 4.50 17.17 -17.93
C GLU A 175 3.43 16.28 -17.27
N PRO A 176 2.91 15.26 -17.98
CA PRO A 176 1.79 14.46 -17.50
C PRO A 176 2.15 13.39 -16.44
N TYR A 177 3.39 13.34 -15.95
CA TYR A 177 3.96 12.12 -15.33
C TYR A 177 4.40 12.16 -13.85
N ARG A 178 4.03 13.15 -13.04
CA ARG A 178 4.35 13.10 -11.59
C ARG A 178 3.19 12.61 -10.73
N THR A 179 2.87 11.31 -10.85
CA THR A 179 2.08 10.61 -9.83
C THR A 179 3.02 9.96 -8.81
N LEU A 180 2.58 9.76 -7.55
CA LEU A 180 3.38 9.04 -6.55
C LEU A 180 3.80 7.65 -7.03
N LEU A 181 2.91 6.95 -7.74
CA LEU A 181 3.23 5.66 -8.37
C LEU A 181 4.31 5.81 -9.46
N GLY A 182 4.28 6.90 -10.22
CA GLY A 182 5.33 7.23 -11.19
C GLY A 182 6.68 7.43 -10.53
N HIS A 183 6.73 8.14 -9.40
CA HIS A 183 7.97 8.31 -8.63
C HIS A 183 8.49 6.96 -8.12
N PHE A 184 7.64 6.15 -7.50
CA PHE A 184 7.98 4.79 -7.05
C PHE A 184 8.46 3.84 -8.14
N ARG A 185 8.10 4.08 -9.41
CA ARG A 185 8.58 3.27 -10.54
C ARG A 185 9.89 3.78 -11.11
N HIS A 186 10.17 5.07 -10.92
CA HIS A 186 11.38 5.70 -11.39
C HIS A 186 12.55 5.38 -10.46
N GLU A 187 12.30 5.49 -9.15
CA GLU A 187 13.20 5.07 -8.08
C GLU A 187 13.21 3.55 -7.91
#